data_AF-A0AAP7NXM5-F1
#
_entry.id   AF-A0AAP7NXM5-F1
#
_cell.length_a   1.000
_cell.length_b   1.000
_cell.length_c   1.000
_cell.angle_alpha   90.00
_cell.angle_beta   90.00
_cell.angle_gamma   90.00
#
_symmetry.space_group_name_H-M   'P 1'
#
loop_
_entity.id
_entity.type
_entity.pdbx_description
1 polymer ?
#
loop_
_entity_poly.entity_id
_entity_poly.type
_entity_poly.pdbx_seq_one_letter_code
_entity_poly.pdbx_strand_id
1 'polypeptide(L)'
;MTDIAANVVVSMPSQLFTMAHSFKAVANGKIYIGKIDTDPVNPENQIQVYVENEDGSHIPVAQPIIINVAGYPVYNGQIAKFVTVQGHSMAVYDAYGTQQFYFPNVLKYDPDQFKPELQGANGATQIGTSHRGLLSSDLNAIDRRPSGYGDSVSAVLANGQDVEIEKTYLRSNPILPEDYQVIDGKGGNLQMSAIARAISVVSKKGVAIWNARAVGTVVNGPSTGNVVYGVVAEDCSNLKIYGVDASKFSGAVELIRTTDFIIRDVFARNMRYHSDVAAGGYGVLLEGCSRGLVDGINFRASTADGDLGRHALYISVDALGNFCEDIIVKNLIASYVNIDNRNMHAAVVRRSNRCMIEDFNINGSNGGIVLSANNGVITDLQIRNGHMKIIQYDDNAVYGISGGVDGQPNTVVGLRVDNYTFEGEVKSGVTPATVRLHAIAMTCRDSYFTNTRIKSHGSANPILVRPGTFNTTFDGIKDFVTAGSVTAPLIRFQGSNRNIKVFNIDTARSPFAGLDNVTDLTVNWERFARIVSANGTVTTTDTESLISTVSATGTGELTVSFKPHVTADAVRKCTVTPASVAGLVILPEISGKNLILRFYNGSGALVPLGASIVSADIRLHS
;
A
#
# COMPACT_ATOMS: atom_id res chain seq x y z
N MET A 1 -24.14 51.21 7.32
CA MET A 1 -25.36 51.59 6.58
C MET A 1 -25.88 52.85 7.25
N THR A 2 -25.67 54.02 6.64
CA THR A 2 -26.38 55.23 7.05
C THR A 2 -27.84 55.01 6.69
N ASP A 3 -28.71 55.15 7.69
CA ASP A 3 -30.16 54.98 7.56
C ASP A 3 -30.67 56.01 6.55
N ILE A 4 -30.91 55.57 5.30
CA ILE A 4 -31.56 56.41 4.30
C ILE A 4 -33.05 56.33 4.62
N ALA A 5 -33.50 57.19 5.52
CA ALA A 5 -34.88 57.61 5.56
C ALA A 5 -35.15 58.36 4.24
N ALA A 6 -35.53 57.64 3.19
CA ALA A 6 -36.02 58.25 1.97
C ALA A 6 -37.35 58.93 2.31
N ASN A 7 -37.29 60.20 2.69
CA ASN A 7 -38.47 61.02 2.88
C ASN A 7 -39.17 61.14 1.53
N VAL A 8 -40.24 60.37 1.33
CA VAL A 8 -41.10 60.51 0.15
C VAL A 8 -41.88 61.81 0.32
N VAL A 9 -41.42 62.85 -0.38
CA VAL A 9 -42.07 64.16 -0.39
C VAL A 9 -43.44 64.02 -1.04
N VAL A 10 -44.49 64.53 -0.40
CA VAL A 10 -45.80 64.72 -1.04
C VAL A 10 -45.63 65.83 -2.08
N SER A 11 -45.48 65.46 -3.35
CA SER A 11 -45.32 66.38 -4.48
C SER A 11 -46.44 66.17 -5.50
N MET A 12 -46.62 67.15 -6.39
CA MET A 12 -47.45 66.95 -7.57
C MET A 12 -46.68 66.05 -8.55
N PRO A 13 -47.15 64.83 -8.86
CA PRO A 13 -46.40 63.88 -9.70
C PRO A 13 -46.37 64.28 -11.19
N SER A 14 -47.30 65.15 -11.63
CA SER A 14 -47.29 65.70 -12.98
C SER A 14 -46.38 66.91 -13.06
N GLN A 15 -45.35 66.81 -13.90
CA GLN A 15 -44.40 67.89 -14.11
C GLN A 15 -44.90 68.89 -15.16
N LEU A 16 -44.85 70.18 -14.82
CA LEU A 16 -45.19 71.27 -15.74
C LEU A 16 -43.93 71.80 -16.46
N PHE A 17 -44.09 72.23 -17.71
CA PHE A 17 -43.03 72.81 -18.53
C PHE A 17 -43.21 74.34 -18.62
N THR A 18 -42.18 75.08 -18.21
CA THR A 18 -42.11 76.55 -18.33
C THR A 18 -41.13 76.98 -19.42
N MET A 19 -41.22 78.21 -19.89
CA MET A 19 -40.25 78.78 -20.83
C MET A 19 -38.86 78.85 -20.18
N ALA A 20 -37.79 78.71 -20.96
CA ALA A 20 -36.42 78.68 -20.44
C ALA A 20 -35.92 80.03 -19.93
N HIS A 21 -36.42 81.13 -20.50
CA HIS A 21 -35.95 82.50 -20.21
C HIS A 21 -37.02 83.40 -19.57
N SER A 22 -38.20 82.87 -19.24
CA SER A 22 -39.24 83.62 -18.52
C SER A 22 -40.16 82.68 -17.75
N PHE A 23 -40.68 83.11 -16.60
CA PHE A 23 -41.58 82.31 -15.79
C PHE A 23 -43.01 82.30 -16.36
N LYS A 24 -43.19 81.55 -17.46
CA LYS A 24 -44.46 81.36 -18.17
C LYS A 24 -44.58 79.89 -18.59
N ALA A 25 -45.80 79.35 -18.67
CA ALA A 25 -46.01 78.03 -19.24
C ALA A 25 -45.57 77.98 -20.71
N VAL A 26 -45.04 76.84 -21.17
CA VAL A 26 -44.82 76.57 -22.60
C VAL A 26 -46.17 76.23 -23.26
N ALA A 27 -47.12 77.16 -23.20
CA ALA A 27 -48.48 76.97 -23.69
C ALA A 27 -48.49 76.67 -25.18
N ASN A 28 -49.22 75.62 -25.59
CA ASN A 28 -49.25 75.09 -26.95
C ASN A 28 -47.87 74.64 -27.47
N GLY A 29 -46.95 74.33 -26.57
CA GLY A 29 -45.65 73.78 -26.88
C GLY A 29 -45.70 72.32 -27.34
N LYS A 30 -44.56 71.85 -27.84
CA LYS A 30 -44.36 70.51 -28.40
C LYS A 30 -43.19 69.82 -27.70
N ILE A 31 -43.39 68.59 -27.26
CA ILE A 31 -42.33 67.73 -26.73
C ILE A 31 -42.06 66.61 -27.73
N TYR A 32 -40.78 66.44 -28.08
CA TYR A 32 -40.28 65.34 -28.90
C TYR A 32 -39.39 64.44 -28.04
N ILE A 33 -39.51 63.14 -28.22
CA ILE A 33 -38.86 62.06 -27.48
C ILE A 33 -38.15 61.15 -28.47
N GLY A 34 -36.85 60.93 -28.29
CA GLY A 34 -36.04 60.18 -29.25
C GLY A 34 -34.99 59.29 -28.60
N LYS A 35 -34.16 58.68 -29.45
CA LYS A 35 -33.01 57.90 -29.02
C LYS A 35 -32.03 58.82 -28.27
N ILE A 36 -31.41 58.29 -27.21
CA ILE A 36 -30.38 59.00 -26.44
C ILE A 36 -29.31 59.59 -27.38
N ASP A 37 -28.85 60.80 -27.07
CA ASP A 37 -27.82 61.56 -27.78
C ASP A 37 -28.15 61.91 -29.25
N THR A 38 -29.44 61.81 -29.64
CA THR A 38 -29.92 62.21 -30.97
C THR A 38 -30.99 63.29 -30.90
N ASP A 39 -31.11 64.09 -31.97
CA ASP A 39 -32.16 65.11 -32.10
C ASP A 39 -33.53 64.44 -32.37
N PRO A 40 -34.49 64.52 -31.42
CA PRO A 40 -35.79 63.86 -31.54
C PRO A 40 -36.77 64.60 -32.47
N VAL A 41 -36.42 65.76 -32.99
CA VAL A 41 -37.25 66.46 -33.99
C VAL A 41 -37.23 65.73 -35.33
N ASN A 42 -36.12 65.06 -35.67
CA ASN A 42 -36.05 64.17 -36.83
C ASN A 42 -36.93 62.92 -36.57
N PRO A 43 -37.96 62.63 -37.39
CA PRO A 43 -38.82 61.47 -37.22
C PRO A 43 -38.06 60.12 -37.14
N GLU A 44 -36.91 59.98 -37.80
CA GLU A 44 -36.11 58.75 -37.75
C GLU A 44 -35.46 58.47 -36.38
N ASN A 45 -35.32 59.52 -35.57
CA ASN A 45 -34.75 59.46 -34.23
C ASN A 45 -35.82 59.29 -33.14
N GLN A 46 -37.10 59.48 -33.48
CA GLN A 46 -38.20 59.35 -32.53
C GLN A 46 -38.38 57.89 -32.10
N ILE A 47 -38.72 57.71 -30.83
CA ILE A 47 -39.09 56.40 -30.27
C ILE A 47 -40.57 56.39 -29.90
N GLN A 48 -41.15 55.20 -29.75
CA GLN A 48 -42.56 55.11 -29.37
C GLN A 48 -42.79 55.65 -27.95
N VAL A 49 -43.75 56.56 -27.82
CA VAL A 49 -44.23 57.06 -26.52
C VAL A 49 -45.59 56.44 -26.23
N TYR A 50 -45.86 56.14 -24.97
CA TYR A 50 -47.14 55.64 -24.51
C TYR A 50 -47.74 56.58 -23.48
N VAL A 51 -49.07 56.68 -23.46
CA VAL A 51 -49.80 57.16 -22.29
C VAL A 51 -50.02 55.97 -21.36
N GLU A 52 -49.63 56.12 -20.10
CA GLU A 52 -49.94 55.17 -19.03
C GLU A 52 -51.23 55.61 -18.34
N ASN A 53 -52.27 54.79 -18.43
CA ASN A 53 -53.54 55.01 -17.72
C ASN A 53 -53.40 54.64 -16.24
N GLU A 54 -54.37 55.05 -15.42
CA GLU A 54 -54.38 54.75 -13.98
C GLU A 54 -54.44 53.25 -13.66
N ASP A 55 -54.90 52.42 -14.61
CA ASP A 55 -54.90 50.95 -14.50
C ASP A 55 -53.56 50.29 -14.91
N GLY A 56 -52.55 51.09 -15.30
CA GLY A 56 -51.24 50.63 -15.76
C GLY A 56 -51.19 50.18 -17.22
N SER A 57 -52.29 50.27 -17.97
CA SER A 57 -52.31 49.97 -19.41
C SER A 57 -51.61 51.07 -20.22
N HIS A 58 -51.04 50.69 -21.37
CA HIS A 58 -50.24 51.57 -22.21
C HIS A 58 -50.90 51.78 -23.58
N ILE A 59 -51.16 53.04 -23.94
CA ILE A 59 -51.72 53.42 -25.25
C ILE A 59 -50.63 54.11 -26.08
N PRO A 60 -50.26 53.61 -27.26
CA PRO A 60 -49.26 54.27 -28.11
C PRO A 60 -49.81 55.60 -28.64
N VAL A 61 -48.99 56.65 -28.57
CA VAL A 61 -49.37 58.00 -29.01
C VAL A 61 -48.38 58.54 -30.04
N ALA A 62 -48.89 59.37 -30.96
CA ALA A 62 -48.07 60.05 -31.93
C ALA A 62 -47.34 61.24 -31.30
N GLN A 63 -46.15 61.52 -31.81
CA GLN A 63 -45.38 62.72 -31.46
C GLN A 63 -45.63 63.84 -32.48
N PRO A 64 -45.50 65.13 -32.11
CA PRO A 64 -45.11 65.64 -30.80
C PRO A 64 -46.22 65.55 -29.73
N ILE A 65 -45.83 65.44 -28.47
CA ILE A 65 -46.73 65.57 -27.33
C ILE A 65 -47.06 67.05 -27.13
N ILE A 66 -48.33 67.38 -26.95
CA ILE A 66 -48.80 68.76 -26.84
C ILE A 66 -48.82 69.21 -25.39
N ILE A 67 -48.40 70.45 -25.13
CA ILE A 67 -48.46 71.10 -23.82
C ILE A 67 -49.67 72.04 -23.76
N ASN A 68 -50.53 71.90 -22.75
CA ASN A 68 -51.71 72.76 -22.59
C ASN A 68 -51.35 74.16 -22.06
N VAL A 69 -52.34 75.03 -21.94
CA VAL A 69 -52.16 76.43 -21.47
C VAL A 69 -51.62 76.54 -20.03
N ALA A 70 -51.81 75.51 -19.22
CA ALA A 70 -51.29 75.44 -17.85
C ALA A 70 -49.85 74.87 -17.77
N GLY A 71 -49.27 74.46 -18.90
CA GLY A 71 -47.91 73.93 -18.98
C GLY A 71 -47.79 72.41 -18.81
N TYR A 72 -48.89 71.67 -18.81
CA TYR A 72 -48.88 70.22 -18.66
C TYR A 72 -48.91 69.49 -20.01
N PRO A 73 -48.19 68.37 -20.16
CA PRO A 73 -48.36 67.51 -21.32
C PRO A 73 -49.76 66.88 -21.29
N VAL A 74 -50.45 66.90 -22.42
CA VAL A 74 -51.83 66.42 -22.54
C VAL A 74 -52.01 65.43 -23.67
N TYR A 75 -52.91 64.47 -23.46
CA TYR A 75 -53.45 63.59 -24.49
C TYR A 75 -54.97 63.80 -24.55
N ASN A 76 -55.51 64.08 -25.74
CA ASN A 76 -56.93 64.43 -25.93
C ASN A 76 -57.46 65.51 -24.97
N GLY A 77 -56.62 66.48 -24.62
CA GLY A 77 -56.97 67.62 -23.76
C GLY A 77 -56.92 67.35 -22.25
N GLN A 78 -56.67 66.11 -21.83
CA GLN A 78 -56.48 65.74 -20.42
C GLN A 78 -54.99 65.62 -20.07
N ILE A 79 -54.63 65.99 -18.85
CA ILE A 79 -53.27 65.79 -18.33
C ILE A 79 -53.02 64.29 -18.26
N ALA A 80 -51.97 63.83 -18.92
CA ALA A 80 -51.67 62.41 -19.05
C ALA A 80 -50.22 62.11 -18.64
N LYS A 81 -49.97 60.89 -18.16
CA LYS A 81 -48.62 60.40 -17.86
C LYS A 81 -48.05 59.76 -19.12
N PHE A 82 -46.97 60.34 -19.65
CA PHE A 82 -46.27 59.80 -20.81
C PHE A 82 -45.05 59.00 -20.35
N VAL A 83 -44.90 57.79 -20.88
CA VAL A 83 -43.81 56.85 -20.52
C VAL A 83 -43.15 56.26 -21.76
N THR A 84 -41.90 55.82 -21.58
CA THR A 84 -41.12 55.08 -22.58
C THR A 84 -40.56 53.81 -21.94
N VAL A 85 -40.27 52.80 -22.75
CA VAL A 85 -39.71 51.51 -22.28
C VAL A 85 -38.20 51.61 -22.01
N GLN A 86 -37.52 52.53 -22.67
CA GLN A 86 -36.07 52.73 -22.60
C GLN A 86 -35.75 54.20 -22.28
N GLY A 87 -34.49 54.48 -21.90
CA GLY A 87 -34.01 55.86 -21.77
C GLY A 87 -34.09 56.63 -23.09
N HIS A 88 -34.28 57.95 -23.01
CA HIS A 88 -34.61 58.78 -24.17
C HIS A 88 -33.97 60.18 -24.11
N SER A 89 -33.82 60.80 -25.29
CA SER A 89 -33.60 62.24 -25.43
C SER A 89 -34.94 62.98 -25.44
N MET A 90 -34.95 64.25 -25.02
CA MET A 90 -36.16 65.08 -24.99
C MET A 90 -35.88 66.49 -25.48
N ALA A 91 -36.66 66.98 -26.44
CA ALA A 91 -36.64 68.36 -26.90
C ALA A 91 -38.00 69.02 -26.69
N VAL A 92 -38.01 70.22 -26.09
CA VAL A 92 -39.22 70.98 -25.78
C VAL A 92 -39.19 72.29 -26.58
N TYR A 93 -40.23 72.52 -27.39
CA TYR A 93 -40.40 73.72 -28.21
C TYR A 93 -41.65 74.49 -27.78
N ASP A 94 -41.62 75.81 -27.91
CA ASP A 94 -42.80 76.66 -27.70
C ASP A 94 -43.74 76.70 -28.92
N ALA A 95 -44.85 77.43 -28.79
CA ALA A 95 -45.84 77.62 -29.86
C ALA A 95 -45.27 78.33 -31.11
N TYR A 96 -44.16 79.05 -30.97
CA TYR A 96 -43.49 79.77 -32.06
C TYR A 96 -42.36 78.96 -32.70
N GLY A 97 -42.14 77.72 -32.24
CA GLY A 97 -41.09 76.84 -32.75
C GLY A 97 -39.69 77.15 -32.19
N THR A 98 -39.58 77.95 -31.12
CA THR A 98 -38.29 78.19 -30.44
C THR A 98 -38.03 77.07 -29.43
N GLN A 99 -36.83 76.48 -29.47
CA GLN A 99 -36.41 75.46 -28.50
C GLN A 99 -36.26 76.07 -27.11
N GLN A 100 -37.00 75.54 -26.15
CA GLN A 100 -36.92 75.91 -24.74
C GLN A 100 -35.92 75.02 -24.02
N PHE A 101 -36.00 73.70 -24.20
CA PHE A 101 -35.07 72.77 -23.56
C PHE A 101 -34.66 71.65 -24.49
N TYR A 102 -33.44 71.16 -24.28
CA TYR A 102 -32.93 69.94 -24.88
C TYR A 102 -32.21 69.12 -23.81
N PHE A 103 -32.61 67.87 -23.68
CA PHE A 103 -31.97 66.88 -22.82
C PHE A 103 -31.48 65.73 -23.71
N PRO A 104 -30.15 65.57 -23.90
CA PRO A 104 -29.61 64.49 -24.71
C PRO A 104 -29.90 63.10 -24.11
N ASN A 105 -29.99 63.01 -22.77
CA ASN A 105 -30.43 61.82 -22.05
C ASN A 105 -31.13 62.25 -20.74
N VAL A 106 -32.42 61.91 -20.59
CA VAL A 106 -33.22 62.31 -19.41
C VAL A 106 -32.77 61.59 -18.13
N LEU A 107 -32.37 60.30 -18.21
CA LEU A 107 -31.98 59.52 -17.03
C LEU A 107 -30.56 59.85 -16.54
N LYS A 108 -29.72 60.47 -17.40
CA LYS A 108 -28.30 60.81 -17.18
C LYS A 108 -27.35 59.63 -16.87
N TYR A 109 -27.86 58.54 -16.31
CA TYR A 109 -27.20 57.26 -16.08
C TYR A 109 -28.21 56.13 -16.29
N ASP A 110 -27.73 54.91 -16.52
CA ASP A 110 -28.60 53.74 -16.68
C ASP A 110 -28.96 53.19 -15.28
N PRO A 111 -30.23 53.28 -14.82
CA PRO A 111 -30.59 53.00 -13.44
C PRO A 111 -30.48 51.51 -13.03
N ASP A 112 -30.37 50.58 -13.97
CA ASP A 112 -30.26 49.13 -13.68
C ASP A 112 -28.80 48.64 -13.75
N GLN A 113 -27.95 49.07 -12.80
CA GLN A 113 -26.56 48.58 -12.68
C GLN A 113 -26.44 47.34 -11.76
N PHE A 114 -27.39 47.11 -10.86
CA PHE A 114 -27.26 46.07 -9.83
C PHE A 114 -27.27 44.64 -10.41
N LYS A 115 -28.12 44.37 -11.41
CA LYS A 115 -28.14 43.07 -12.08
C LYS A 115 -26.84 42.79 -12.84
N PRO A 116 -26.30 43.71 -13.67
CA PRO A 116 -24.97 43.59 -14.23
C PRO A 116 -23.86 43.36 -13.19
N GLU A 117 -23.89 44.06 -12.05
CA GLU A 117 -22.89 43.90 -10.98
C GLU A 117 -22.90 42.50 -10.36
N LEU A 118 -24.08 41.93 -10.10
CA LEU A 118 -24.22 40.57 -9.58
C LEU A 118 -23.87 39.49 -10.61
N GLN A 119 -24.08 39.75 -11.91
CA GLN A 119 -23.68 38.85 -13.00
C GLN A 119 -22.18 38.89 -13.29
N GLY A 120 -21.48 39.94 -12.85
CA GLY A 120 -20.04 40.08 -13.00
C GLY A 120 -19.24 39.07 -12.17
N ALA A 121 -17.95 38.91 -12.49
CA ALA A 121 -17.04 38.00 -11.80
C ALA A 121 -16.94 38.27 -10.28
N ASN A 122 -17.22 39.51 -9.86
CA ASN A 122 -17.19 39.94 -8.47
C ASN A 122 -18.56 39.89 -7.79
N GLY A 123 -19.60 39.32 -8.42
CA GLY A 123 -20.95 39.30 -7.85
C GLY A 123 -21.00 38.63 -6.46
N ALA A 124 -20.22 37.56 -6.26
CA ALA A 124 -20.11 36.89 -4.96
C ALA A 124 -19.45 37.76 -3.86
N THR A 125 -18.68 38.80 -4.23
CA THR A 125 -18.11 39.75 -3.25
C THR A 125 -19.11 40.84 -2.86
N GLN A 126 -20.26 40.92 -3.53
CA GLN A 126 -21.34 41.89 -3.23
C GLN A 126 -22.43 41.29 -2.33
N ILE A 127 -22.44 39.96 -2.18
CA ILE A 127 -23.44 39.25 -1.37
C ILE A 127 -22.86 38.96 0.01
N GLY A 128 -23.48 39.54 1.04
CA GLY A 128 -23.11 39.31 2.42
C GLY A 128 -23.58 37.94 2.95
N THR A 129 -22.83 37.35 3.88
CA THR A 129 -23.24 36.17 4.63
C THR A 129 -23.07 36.38 6.13
N SER A 130 -23.86 35.66 6.93
CA SER A 130 -23.74 35.69 8.40
C SER A 130 -22.55 34.92 8.93
N HIS A 131 -21.81 34.21 8.07
CA HIS A 131 -20.72 33.34 8.48
C HIS A 131 -19.35 34.01 8.29
N ARG A 132 -18.94 34.29 7.05
CA ARG A 132 -17.64 34.91 6.73
C ARG A 132 -17.74 36.29 6.09
N GLY A 133 -18.87 36.97 6.30
CA GLY A 133 -19.10 38.33 5.82
C GLY A 133 -19.49 38.39 4.35
N LEU A 134 -18.77 37.70 3.46
CA LEU A 134 -19.05 37.66 2.01
C LEU A 134 -19.22 36.22 1.50
N LEU A 135 -20.10 36.03 0.50
CA LEU A 135 -20.33 34.73 -0.13
C LEU A 135 -19.06 34.18 -0.78
N SER A 136 -18.24 35.03 -1.39
CA SER A 136 -16.94 34.65 -1.93
C SER A 136 -16.02 34.02 -0.86
N SER A 137 -16.01 34.56 0.36
CA SER A 137 -15.20 34.01 1.46
C SER A 137 -15.69 32.63 1.88
N ASP A 138 -17.00 32.40 1.89
CA ASP A 138 -17.57 31.09 2.20
C ASP A 138 -17.30 30.06 1.10
N LEU A 139 -17.45 30.44 -0.17
CA LEU A 139 -17.17 29.55 -1.29
C LEU A 139 -15.69 29.17 -1.34
N ASN A 140 -14.77 30.11 -1.12
CA ASN A 140 -13.35 29.81 -1.05
C ASN A 140 -13.03 28.84 0.09
N ALA A 141 -13.65 28.99 1.26
CA ALA A 141 -13.42 28.08 2.37
C ALA A 141 -13.95 26.65 2.09
N ILE A 142 -14.99 26.51 1.27
CA ILE A 142 -15.61 25.23 0.92
C ILE A 142 -14.89 24.57 -0.28
N ASP A 143 -14.44 25.35 -1.25
CA ASP A 143 -13.71 24.80 -2.39
C ASP A 143 -12.30 24.42 -1.96
N ARG A 144 -12.00 23.13 -2.09
CA ARG A 144 -10.69 22.54 -1.75
C ARG A 144 -9.99 21.99 -2.99
N ARG A 145 -10.49 22.31 -4.18
CA ARG A 145 -9.92 21.88 -5.47
C ARG A 145 -8.89 22.90 -5.95
N PRO A 146 -7.67 22.49 -6.34
CA PRO A 146 -6.68 23.44 -6.81
C PRO A 146 -7.10 24.26 -8.04
N SER A 147 -8.05 23.79 -8.86
CA SER A 147 -8.59 24.57 -9.98
C SER A 147 -9.27 25.87 -9.55
N GLY A 148 -9.83 25.93 -8.34
CA GLY A 148 -10.33 27.18 -7.74
C GLY A 148 -9.22 28.11 -7.24
N TYR A 149 -7.96 27.66 -7.22
CA TYR A 149 -6.80 28.34 -6.66
C TYR A 149 -5.67 28.50 -7.68
N GLY A 150 -6.02 28.74 -8.95
CA GLY A 150 -5.03 28.90 -10.02
C GLY A 150 -4.19 27.65 -10.26
N ASP A 151 -4.80 26.47 -10.10
CA ASP A 151 -4.15 25.15 -10.17
C ASP A 151 -3.04 24.93 -9.13
N SER A 152 -3.04 25.70 -8.04
CA SER A 152 -2.03 25.61 -6.98
C SER A 152 -2.52 24.83 -5.76
N VAL A 153 -2.05 23.59 -5.64
CA VAL A 153 -2.27 22.75 -4.44
C VAL A 153 -1.75 23.43 -3.18
N SER A 154 -0.59 24.09 -3.26
CA SER A 154 0.00 24.77 -2.10
C SER A 154 -0.87 25.95 -1.66
N ALA A 155 -1.53 26.64 -2.59
CA ALA A 155 -2.46 27.71 -2.23
C ALA A 155 -3.72 27.17 -1.54
N VAL A 156 -4.22 26.00 -1.95
CA VAL A 156 -5.31 25.32 -1.24
C VAL A 156 -4.91 25.01 0.20
N LEU A 157 -3.77 24.34 0.41
CA LEU A 157 -3.29 23.93 1.73
C LEU A 157 -2.88 25.12 2.62
N ALA A 158 -2.48 26.26 2.04
CA ALA A 158 -2.23 27.48 2.80
C ALA A 158 -3.51 28.12 3.37
N ASN A 159 -4.68 27.80 2.78
CA ASN A 159 -5.97 28.40 3.13
C ASN A 159 -6.95 27.42 3.80
N GLY A 160 -6.53 26.21 4.15
CA GLY A 160 -7.40 25.24 4.84
C GLY A 160 -6.72 23.91 5.16
N GLN A 161 -7.49 22.95 5.68
CA GLN A 161 -6.94 21.70 6.21
C GLN A 161 -6.86 20.57 5.19
N ASP A 162 -7.57 20.66 4.08
CA ASP A 162 -7.72 19.57 3.12
C ASP A 162 -7.46 20.03 1.68
N VAL A 163 -7.07 19.12 0.79
CA VAL A 163 -6.98 19.37 -0.64
C VAL A 163 -7.57 18.21 -1.43
N GLU A 164 -8.37 18.54 -2.43
CA GLU A 164 -9.05 17.60 -3.31
C GLU A 164 -8.38 17.57 -4.69
N ILE A 165 -7.70 16.48 -5.01
CA ILE A 165 -7.07 16.27 -6.32
C ILE A 165 -8.12 15.71 -7.28
N GLU A 166 -8.82 16.59 -7.98
CA GLU A 166 -9.98 16.30 -8.83
C GLU A 166 -9.64 16.05 -10.31
N LYS A 167 -8.48 16.50 -10.75
CA LYS A 167 -7.98 16.31 -12.13
C LYS A 167 -6.50 15.93 -12.14
N THR A 168 -5.94 15.75 -13.33
CA THR A 168 -4.49 15.56 -13.47
C THR A 168 -3.76 16.87 -13.25
N TYR A 169 -2.84 16.89 -12.28
CA TYR A 169 -1.92 17.98 -12.04
C TYR A 169 -0.51 17.57 -12.43
N LEU A 170 0.10 18.33 -13.35
CA LEU A 170 1.50 18.18 -13.70
C LEU A 170 2.36 18.85 -12.62
N ARG A 171 3.27 18.11 -11.99
CA ARG A 171 4.06 18.61 -10.87
C ARG A 171 5.54 18.31 -11.01
N SER A 172 6.37 19.28 -10.68
CA SER A 172 7.83 19.10 -10.53
C SER A 172 8.27 18.90 -9.08
N ASN A 173 7.40 19.18 -8.10
CA ASN A 173 7.69 19.15 -6.67
C ASN A 173 6.59 18.41 -5.89
N PRO A 174 6.92 17.76 -4.75
CA PRO A 174 5.95 17.05 -3.93
C PRO A 174 4.87 17.97 -3.35
N ILE A 175 3.74 17.39 -2.97
CA ILE A 175 2.81 17.99 -2.00
C ILE A 175 3.44 17.90 -0.61
N LEU A 176 3.43 19.01 0.13
CA LEU A 176 3.99 19.15 1.47
C LEU A 176 2.86 19.54 2.44
N PRO A 177 2.19 18.57 3.10
CA PRO A 177 1.16 18.88 4.08
C PRO A 177 1.75 19.32 5.42
N GLU A 178 0.98 20.14 6.14
CA GLU A 178 1.17 20.49 7.54
C GLU A 178 0.43 19.51 8.48
N ASP A 179 0.62 19.67 9.78
CA ASP A 179 -0.04 18.84 10.79
C ASP A 179 -1.56 18.77 10.59
N TYR A 180 -2.10 17.56 10.70
CA TYR A 180 -3.52 17.23 10.58
C TYR A 180 -4.16 17.56 9.22
N GLN A 181 -3.37 17.88 8.20
CA GLN A 181 -3.91 18.11 6.87
C GLN A 181 -4.29 16.80 6.15
N VAL A 182 -5.24 16.92 5.23
CA VAL A 182 -5.80 15.82 4.44
C VAL A 182 -5.52 16.03 2.96
N ILE A 183 -5.04 15.00 2.28
CA ILE A 183 -4.91 14.97 0.81
C ILE A 183 -5.85 13.90 0.30
N ASP A 184 -6.86 14.27 -0.49
CA ASP A 184 -7.83 13.32 -1.05
C ASP A 184 -7.79 13.32 -2.58
N GLY A 185 -7.47 12.16 -3.16
CA GLY A 185 -7.54 11.90 -4.59
C GLY A 185 -8.98 11.69 -5.03
N LYS A 186 -9.69 12.77 -5.35
CA LYS A 186 -11.05 12.77 -5.91
C LYS A 186 -11.08 12.33 -7.39
N GLY A 187 -10.41 11.23 -7.72
CA GLY A 187 -10.29 10.69 -9.08
C GLY A 187 -9.21 11.35 -9.96
N GLY A 188 -8.55 12.41 -9.46
CA GLY A 188 -7.43 13.06 -10.14
C GLY A 188 -6.13 12.25 -10.11
N ASN A 189 -5.06 12.86 -10.61
CA ASN A 189 -3.74 12.22 -10.72
C ASN A 189 -2.60 13.22 -10.50
N LEU A 190 -1.60 12.83 -9.73
CA LEU A 190 -0.34 13.56 -9.61
C LEU A 190 0.64 13.04 -10.67
N GLN A 191 0.70 13.72 -11.81
CA GLN A 191 1.65 13.40 -12.88
C GLN A 191 2.95 14.14 -12.62
N MET A 192 4.01 13.42 -12.29
CA MET A 192 5.31 14.06 -12.10
C MET A 192 5.92 14.42 -13.46
N SER A 193 6.55 15.60 -13.53
CA SER A 193 7.38 16.07 -14.66
C SER A 193 8.87 16.05 -14.35
N ALA A 194 9.23 15.86 -13.08
CA ALA A 194 10.59 15.74 -12.59
C ALA A 194 10.73 14.49 -11.70
N ILE A 195 11.97 14.04 -11.49
CA ILE A 195 12.27 12.96 -10.52
C ILE A 195 12.08 13.55 -9.13
N ALA A 196 10.88 13.37 -8.57
CA ALA A 196 10.51 13.88 -7.26
C ALA A 196 9.45 12.97 -6.63
N ARG A 197 9.33 13.04 -5.31
CA ARG A 197 8.21 12.42 -4.57
C ARG A 197 6.89 13.07 -4.98
N ALA A 198 5.78 12.33 -4.99
CA ALA A 198 4.48 12.95 -5.25
C ALA A 198 3.90 13.60 -3.99
N ILE A 199 3.99 12.92 -2.84
CA ILE A 199 3.61 13.44 -1.52
C ILE A 199 4.78 13.18 -0.56
N SER A 200 5.19 14.21 0.18
CA SER A 200 6.29 14.12 1.15
C SER A 200 5.84 14.70 2.48
N VAL A 201 5.69 13.85 3.48
CA VAL A 201 5.27 14.20 4.84
C VAL A 201 6.48 14.10 5.76
N VAL A 202 7.00 15.22 6.26
CA VAL A 202 8.25 15.19 7.05
C VAL A 202 8.02 15.91 8.36
N SER A 203 8.31 15.21 9.47
CA SER A 203 8.17 15.72 10.82
C SER A 203 6.77 16.24 11.15
N LYS A 204 5.73 15.56 10.65
CA LYS A 204 4.33 15.95 10.83
C LYS A 204 3.53 14.96 11.67
N LYS A 205 2.38 15.42 12.16
CA LYS A 205 1.43 14.65 12.96
C LYS A 205 0.06 14.63 12.33
N GLY A 206 -0.62 13.49 12.37
CA GLY A 206 -2.05 13.43 12.05
C GLY A 206 -2.42 13.56 10.58
N VAL A 207 -1.44 13.58 9.66
CA VAL A 207 -1.70 13.72 8.22
C VAL A 207 -2.46 12.51 7.70
N ALA A 208 -3.47 12.77 6.87
CA ALA A 208 -4.24 11.75 6.19
C ALA A 208 -4.10 11.87 4.66
N ILE A 209 -3.90 10.73 3.99
CA ILE A 209 -3.82 10.62 2.54
C ILE A 209 -4.86 9.60 2.10
N TRP A 210 -5.80 10.00 1.26
CA TRP A 210 -6.89 9.17 0.75
C TRP A 210 -6.84 9.12 -0.77
N ASN A 211 -7.01 7.94 -1.36
CA ASN A 211 -7.22 7.72 -2.79
C ASN A 211 -6.17 8.36 -3.71
N ALA A 212 -4.94 8.53 -3.23
CA ALA A 212 -3.89 9.23 -3.95
C ALA A 212 -3.38 8.41 -5.13
N ARG A 213 -3.58 8.93 -6.35
CA ARG A 213 -2.97 8.38 -7.57
C ARG A 213 -1.78 9.22 -7.99
N ALA A 214 -0.65 8.58 -8.24
CA ALA A 214 0.58 9.24 -8.67
C ALA A 214 1.31 8.45 -9.76
N VAL A 215 1.89 9.18 -10.71
CA VAL A 215 2.73 8.62 -11.77
C VAL A 215 4.05 9.36 -11.82
N GLY A 216 5.13 8.65 -11.53
CA GLY A 216 6.49 9.16 -11.56
C GLY A 216 7.09 9.18 -12.96
N THR A 217 8.31 9.71 -13.06
CA THR A 217 9.13 9.74 -14.28
C THR A 217 10.36 8.86 -14.19
N VAL A 218 10.48 8.06 -13.11
CA VAL A 218 11.64 7.20 -12.88
C VAL A 218 11.72 6.14 -13.98
N VAL A 219 12.93 5.87 -14.44
CA VAL A 219 13.27 4.84 -15.43
C VAL A 219 14.14 3.77 -14.78
N ASN A 220 14.13 2.56 -15.33
CA ASN A 220 14.99 1.47 -14.84
C ASN A 220 16.45 1.67 -15.26
N GLY A 221 17.37 1.18 -14.44
CA GLY A 221 18.79 1.07 -14.79
C GLY A 221 19.72 1.89 -13.90
N PRO A 222 21.01 2.00 -14.28
CA PRO A 222 22.01 2.75 -13.54
C PRO A 222 21.64 4.23 -13.50
N SER A 223 21.34 4.75 -12.31
CA SER A 223 21.25 6.19 -12.08
C SER A 223 21.55 6.49 -10.61
N THR A 224 22.62 7.22 -10.35
CA THR A 224 22.96 7.74 -9.03
C THR A 224 21.96 8.81 -8.60
N GLY A 225 21.39 8.68 -7.40
CA GLY A 225 20.65 9.75 -6.71
C GLY A 225 19.15 9.89 -6.98
N ASN A 226 18.50 8.96 -7.71
CA ASN A 226 17.11 9.12 -8.17
C ASN A 226 16.08 8.19 -7.48
N VAL A 227 16.24 7.89 -6.19
CA VAL A 227 15.28 7.06 -5.44
C VAL A 227 14.14 7.93 -4.92
N VAL A 228 12.96 7.81 -5.54
CA VAL A 228 11.76 8.58 -5.17
C VAL A 228 10.53 7.70 -5.09
N TYR A 229 9.56 8.10 -4.27
CA TYR A 229 8.35 7.32 -4.00
C TYR A 229 7.09 8.11 -4.30
N GLY A 230 5.98 7.40 -4.49
CA GLY A 230 4.66 8.02 -4.58
C GLY A 230 4.34 8.79 -3.29
N VAL A 231 4.44 8.11 -2.14
CA VAL A 231 4.26 8.70 -0.82
C VAL A 231 5.49 8.40 0.04
N VAL A 232 6.04 9.44 0.67
CA VAL A 232 7.06 9.30 1.71
C VAL A 232 6.54 9.94 2.99
N ALA A 233 6.73 9.27 4.12
CA ALA A 233 6.67 9.91 5.42
C ALA A 233 7.93 9.66 6.25
N GLU A 234 8.44 10.70 6.89
CA GLU A 234 9.67 10.66 7.69
C GLU A 234 9.44 11.36 9.03
N ASP A 235 9.85 10.75 10.14
CA ASP A 235 9.76 11.31 11.49
C ASP A 235 8.32 11.73 11.89
N CYS A 236 7.33 10.93 11.46
CA CYS A 236 5.92 11.25 11.61
C CYS A 236 5.22 10.44 12.71
N SER A 237 4.04 10.92 13.12
CA SER A 237 3.15 10.15 14.00
C SER A 237 1.67 10.30 13.65
N ASN A 238 0.85 9.32 14.02
CA ASN A 238 -0.60 9.33 13.79
C ASN A 238 -0.95 9.49 12.28
N LEU A 239 -0.34 8.66 11.42
CA LEU A 239 -0.56 8.74 9.97
C LEU A 239 -1.66 7.78 9.49
N LYS A 240 -2.45 8.25 8.52
CA LYS A 240 -3.45 7.45 7.81
C LYS A 240 -3.23 7.54 6.32
N ILE A 241 -2.88 6.42 5.68
CA ILE A 241 -2.63 6.36 4.23
C ILE A 241 -3.55 5.29 3.66
N TYR A 242 -4.59 5.69 2.93
CA TYR A 242 -5.60 4.80 2.38
C TYR A 242 -5.70 4.98 0.86
N GLY A 243 -5.61 3.89 0.10
CA GLY A 243 -5.84 3.91 -1.35
C GLY A 243 -4.73 4.63 -2.11
N VAL A 244 -3.50 4.11 -2.11
CA VAL A 244 -2.40 4.68 -2.92
C VAL A 244 -2.25 3.89 -4.21
N ASP A 245 -2.40 4.52 -5.37
CA ASP A 245 -2.07 3.93 -6.69
C ASP A 245 -0.85 4.64 -7.27
N ALA A 246 0.31 4.00 -7.16
CA ALA A 246 1.58 4.57 -7.58
C ALA A 246 2.19 3.76 -8.72
N SER A 247 2.75 4.48 -9.71
CA SER A 247 3.51 3.86 -10.79
C SER A 247 4.72 4.67 -11.23
N LYS A 248 5.75 4.01 -11.79
CA LYS A 248 6.99 4.65 -12.28
C LYS A 248 7.75 5.47 -11.22
N PHE A 249 7.69 5.00 -9.98
CA PHE A 249 8.52 5.45 -8.85
C PHE A 249 9.48 4.32 -8.45
N SER A 250 10.48 4.62 -7.65
CA SER A 250 11.30 3.59 -7.00
C SER A 250 10.53 2.82 -5.93
N GLY A 251 9.47 3.39 -5.37
CA GLY A 251 8.48 2.62 -4.64
C GLY A 251 7.14 3.34 -4.47
N ALA A 252 6.10 2.63 -4.02
CA ALA A 252 4.79 3.23 -3.83
C ALA A 252 4.70 4.03 -2.53
N VAL A 253 5.03 3.40 -1.39
CA VAL A 253 4.98 4.01 -0.06
C VAL A 253 6.27 3.70 0.71
N GLU A 254 6.89 4.73 1.28
CA GLU A 254 8.02 4.63 2.19
C GLU A 254 7.68 5.35 3.50
N LEU A 255 7.83 4.64 4.62
CA LEU A 255 7.79 5.24 5.95
C LEU A 255 9.15 5.06 6.65
N ILE A 256 9.66 6.16 7.20
CA ILE A 256 10.93 6.21 7.92
C ILE A 256 10.65 6.81 9.30
N ARG A 257 11.12 6.15 10.36
CA ARG A 257 10.99 6.60 11.77
C ARG A 257 9.58 7.08 12.12
N THR A 258 8.57 6.38 11.62
CA THR A 258 7.17 6.75 11.82
C THR A 258 6.53 5.84 12.86
N THR A 259 5.78 6.43 13.79
CA THR A 259 5.05 5.69 14.84
C THR A 259 3.54 5.91 14.72
N ASP A 260 2.73 4.95 15.16
CA ASP A 260 1.26 5.05 15.13
C ASP A 260 0.73 5.34 13.72
N PHE A 261 0.78 4.35 12.84
CA PHE A 261 0.36 4.53 11.45
C PHE A 261 -0.53 3.40 10.95
N ILE A 262 -1.36 3.73 9.97
CA ILE A 262 -2.13 2.75 9.19
C ILE A 262 -1.93 3.03 7.71
N ILE A 263 -1.49 1.99 6.98
CA ILE A 263 -1.50 1.95 5.52
C ILE A 263 -2.56 0.95 5.08
N ARG A 264 -3.45 1.35 4.16
CA ARG A 264 -4.41 0.46 3.50
C ARG A 264 -4.46 0.64 2.00
N ASP A 265 -4.72 -0.47 1.30
CA ASP A 265 -5.06 -0.49 -0.12
C ASP A 265 -3.99 0.17 -1.02
N VAL A 266 -2.77 -0.36 -0.96
CA VAL A 266 -1.66 0.10 -1.81
C VAL A 266 -1.63 -0.69 -3.12
N PHE A 267 -1.76 -0.01 -4.25
CA PHE A 267 -1.51 -0.53 -5.58
C PHE A 267 -0.14 -0.03 -6.07
N ALA A 268 0.83 -0.95 -6.12
CA ALA A 268 2.17 -0.68 -6.59
C ALA A 268 2.39 -1.37 -7.94
N ARG A 269 2.54 -0.58 -9.00
CA ARG A 269 2.66 -1.09 -10.39
C ARG A 269 3.82 -0.43 -11.10
N ASN A 270 4.62 -1.14 -11.88
CA ASN A 270 5.71 -0.54 -12.67
C ASN A 270 6.74 0.17 -11.79
N MET A 271 7.16 -0.47 -10.70
CA MET A 271 8.11 0.07 -9.71
C MET A 271 9.56 -0.08 -10.18
N ARG A 272 10.31 1.02 -10.17
CA ARG A 272 11.61 1.09 -10.83
C ARG A 272 12.76 0.72 -9.92
N TYR A 273 13.66 -0.11 -10.42
CA TYR A 273 14.85 -0.55 -9.72
C TYR A 273 16.11 0.13 -10.27
N HIS A 274 16.96 0.59 -9.36
CA HIS A 274 18.28 1.16 -9.65
C HIS A 274 19.39 0.22 -9.17
N SER A 275 20.12 -0.35 -10.13
CA SER A 275 21.18 -1.32 -9.87
C SER A 275 22.40 -0.75 -9.14
N ASP A 276 22.77 0.51 -9.40
CA ASP A 276 24.01 1.11 -8.86
C ASP A 276 23.97 1.32 -7.35
N VAL A 277 22.77 1.59 -6.82
CA VAL A 277 22.52 1.81 -5.39
C VAL A 277 21.75 0.65 -4.76
N ALA A 278 21.48 -0.42 -5.54
CA ALA A 278 20.70 -1.58 -5.13
C ALA A 278 19.36 -1.22 -4.44
N ALA A 279 18.70 -0.16 -4.91
CA ALA A 279 17.50 0.41 -4.28
C ALA A 279 16.33 0.55 -5.27
N GLY A 280 15.11 0.58 -4.73
CA GLY A 280 13.87 0.70 -5.49
C GLY A 280 13.29 -0.62 -5.97
N GLY A 281 12.15 -0.53 -6.65
CA GLY A 281 11.27 -1.63 -6.99
C GLY A 281 10.34 -2.01 -5.84
N TYR A 282 9.96 -1.07 -4.96
CA TYR A 282 9.27 -1.39 -3.71
C TYR A 282 7.76 -1.15 -3.77
N GLY A 283 6.97 -2.04 -3.17
CA GLY A 283 5.58 -1.76 -2.83
C GLY A 283 5.52 -0.86 -1.62
N VAL A 284 5.70 -1.45 -0.43
CA VAL A 284 5.77 -0.73 0.84
C VAL A 284 7.13 -0.98 1.50
N LEU A 285 7.82 0.10 1.85
CA LEU A 285 9.06 0.10 2.63
C LEU A 285 8.82 0.75 4.00
N LEU A 286 9.20 0.05 5.06
CA LEU A 286 9.19 0.54 6.43
C LEU A 286 10.61 0.52 6.98
N GLU A 287 11.06 1.63 7.54
CA GLU A 287 12.40 1.76 8.12
C GLU A 287 12.29 2.40 9.51
N GLY A 288 12.72 1.69 10.55
CA GLY A 288 12.67 2.22 11.92
C GLY A 288 11.28 2.60 12.43
N CYS A 289 10.22 1.96 11.91
CA CYS A 289 8.84 2.31 12.22
C CYS A 289 8.28 1.52 13.41
N SER A 290 7.28 2.05 14.12
CA SER A 290 6.68 1.34 15.25
C SER A 290 5.15 1.46 15.34
N ARG A 291 4.50 0.47 15.97
CA ARG A 291 3.04 0.46 16.23
C ARG A 291 2.24 0.72 14.95
N GLY A 292 2.42 -0.16 13.98
CA GLY A 292 1.95 0.03 12.61
C GLY A 292 1.08 -1.10 12.09
N LEU A 293 0.09 -0.74 11.28
CA LEU A 293 -0.69 -1.68 10.49
C LEU A 293 -0.50 -1.39 9.00
N VAL A 294 -0.12 -2.41 8.23
CA VAL A 294 -0.18 -2.40 6.76
C VAL A 294 -1.16 -3.47 6.32
N ASP A 295 -2.25 -3.07 5.68
CA ASP A 295 -3.36 -3.94 5.34
C ASP A 295 -3.76 -3.75 3.88
N GLY A 296 -3.40 -4.70 3.01
CA GLY A 296 -3.68 -4.60 1.59
C GLY A 296 -2.52 -4.01 0.81
N ILE A 297 -1.63 -4.87 0.31
CA ILE A 297 -0.62 -4.53 -0.69
C ILE A 297 -0.92 -5.32 -1.96
N ASN A 298 -1.24 -4.63 -3.04
CA ASN A 298 -1.42 -5.19 -4.37
C ASN A 298 -0.23 -4.79 -5.24
N PHE A 299 0.75 -5.69 -5.32
CA PHE A 299 2.01 -5.48 -6.02
C PHE A 299 2.03 -6.26 -7.32
N ARG A 300 2.39 -5.59 -8.42
CA ARG A 300 2.56 -6.24 -9.71
C ARG A 300 3.83 -5.76 -10.39
N ALA A 301 4.68 -6.72 -10.75
CA ALA A 301 5.84 -6.55 -11.60
C ALA A 301 5.78 -7.46 -12.82
N SER A 302 6.13 -6.91 -13.98
CA SER A 302 6.06 -7.60 -15.27
C SER A 302 7.13 -7.10 -16.22
N THR A 303 7.92 -8.02 -16.78
CA THR A 303 8.94 -7.69 -17.78
C THR A 303 8.34 -7.03 -19.02
N ALA A 304 7.09 -7.38 -19.38
CA ALA A 304 6.38 -6.79 -20.52
C ALA A 304 6.03 -5.31 -20.30
N ASP A 305 5.83 -4.89 -19.05
CA ASP A 305 5.59 -3.49 -18.69
C ASP A 305 6.92 -2.70 -18.52
N GLY A 306 8.04 -3.36 -18.84
CA GLY A 306 9.39 -2.88 -18.61
C GLY A 306 9.67 -2.67 -17.13
N ASP A 307 8.95 -3.35 -16.23
CA ASP A 307 9.06 -3.25 -14.78
C ASP A 307 10.17 -4.16 -14.25
N LEU A 308 10.92 -3.70 -13.24
CA LEU A 308 11.93 -4.49 -12.51
C LEU A 308 11.63 -4.50 -11.00
N GLY A 309 10.35 -4.39 -10.63
CA GLY A 309 9.88 -4.43 -9.26
C GLY A 309 10.48 -5.59 -8.46
N ARG A 310 10.91 -5.29 -7.23
CA ARG A 310 11.66 -6.17 -6.34
C ARG A 310 10.82 -6.73 -5.22
N HIS A 311 10.50 -5.86 -4.27
CA HIS A 311 10.03 -6.21 -2.95
C HIS A 311 8.64 -5.62 -2.80
N ALA A 312 7.61 -6.46 -2.78
CA ALA A 312 6.27 -6.00 -2.47
C ALA A 312 6.20 -5.41 -1.06
N LEU A 313 6.98 -6.00 -0.14
CA LEU A 313 7.14 -5.54 1.24
C LEU A 313 8.62 -5.51 1.65
N TYR A 314 9.01 -4.47 2.36
CA TYR A 314 10.33 -4.36 2.97
C TYR A 314 10.23 -3.81 4.38
N ILE A 315 10.64 -4.60 5.37
CA ILE A 315 10.81 -4.17 6.77
C ILE A 315 12.31 -4.03 7.04
N SER A 316 12.79 -2.81 7.25
CA SER A 316 14.20 -2.45 7.31
C SER A 316 14.57 -1.71 8.60
N VAL A 317 15.86 -1.46 8.72
CA VAL A 317 16.48 -0.55 9.67
C VAL A 317 16.78 0.74 8.93
N ASP A 318 16.53 1.88 9.56
CA ASP A 318 16.92 3.17 8.98
C ASP A 318 18.44 3.42 9.06
N ALA A 319 18.88 4.55 8.52
CA ALA A 319 20.30 4.94 8.55
C ALA A 319 20.86 5.22 9.97
N LEU A 320 19.99 5.46 10.95
CA LEU A 320 20.37 5.74 12.35
C LEU A 320 20.39 4.46 13.22
N GLY A 321 20.01 3.31 12.66
CA GLY A 321 19.94 2.04 13.38
C GLY A 321 18.60 1.77 14.07
N ASN A 322 17.58 2.61 13.85
CA ASN A 322 16.22 2.37 14.33
C ASN A 322 15.61 1.22 13.53
N PHE A 323 14.99 0.27 14.23
CA PHE A 323 14.42 -0.93 13.64
C PHE A 323 12.90 -0.94 13.77
N CYS A 324 12.25 -1.78 12.96
CA CYS A 324 10.80 -1.87 13.01
C CYS A 324 10.31 -2.72 14.19
N GLU A 325 9.32 -2.23 14.95
CA GLU A 325 8.78 -2.91 16.12
C GLU A 325 7.25 -2.82 16.20
N ASP A 326 6.58 -3.90 16.61
CA ASP A 326 5.12 -3.95 16.74
C ASP A 326 4.39 -3.59 15.42
N ILE A 327 4.81 -4.27 14.33
CA ILE A 327 4.24 -4.09 12.98
C ILE A 327 3.44 -5.32 12.57
N ILE A 328 2.20 -5.10 12.12
CA ILE A 328 1.39 -6.13 11.47
C ILE A 328 1.27 -5.80 9.99
N VAL A 329 1.66 -6.74 9.14
CA VAL A 329 1.39 -6.70 7.69
C VAL A 329 0.43 -7.83 7.35
N LYS A 330 -0.67 -7.51 6.67
CA LYS A 330 -1.64 -8.50 6.22
C LYS A 330 -2.23 -8.18 4.84
N ASN A 331 -2.84 -9.18 4.22
CA ASN A 331 -3.50 -9.06 2.91
C ASN A 331 -2.52 -8.62 1.80
N LEU A 332 -1.40 -9.33 1.66
CA LEU A 332 -0.40 -9.08 0.62
C LEU A 332 -0.69 -9.95 -0.62
N ILE A 333 -0.86 -9.32 -1.78
CA ILE A 333 -0.94 -9.99 -3.07
C ILE A 333 0.20 -9.46 -3.95
N ALA A 334 1.16 -10.33 -4.28
CA ALA A 334 2.29 -9.98 -5.12
C ALA A 334 2.34 -10.88 -6.36
N SER A 335 2.41 -10.27 -7.54
CA SER A 335 2.51 -10.97 -8.81
C SER A 335 3.75 -10.55 -9.58
N TYR A 336 4.55 -11.52 -9.99
CA TYR A 336 5.78 -11.36 -10.76
C TYR A 336 5.64 -12.14 -12.06
N VAL A 337 5.61 -11.42 -13.19
CA VAL A 337 5.39 -12.00 -14.51
C VAL A 337 6.68 -11.93 -15.32
N ASN A 338 7.33 -13.10 -15.48
CA ASN A 338 8.58 -13.25 -16.23
C ASN A 338 9.73 -12.35 -15.73
N ILE A 339 9.70 -11.95 -14.46
CA ILE A 339 10.75 -11.17 -13.81
C ILE A 339 11.86 -12.14 -13.40
N ASP A 340 12.93 -12.22 -14.18
CA ASP A 340 14.11 -12.99 -13.82
C ASP A 340 15.17 -12.06 -13.22
N ASN A 341 15.03 -11.79 -11.92
CA ASN A 341 16.06 -11.07 -11.20
C ASN A 341 16.25 -11.64 -9.79
N ARG A 342 17.35 -12.38 -9.69
CA ARG A 342 17.64 -13.39 -8.67
C ARG A 342 17.94 -12.85 -7.27
N ASN A 343 18.08 -11.52 -7.13
CA ASN A 343 18.25 -10.82 -5.84
C ASN A 343 16.96 -10.13 -5.36
N MET A 344 15.80 -10.59 -5.84
CA MET A 344 14.49 -9.97 -5.59
C MET A 344 13.55 -10.96 -4.88
N HIS A 345 13.62 -10.99 -3.56
CA HIS A 345 12.64 -11.69 -2.73
C HIS A 345 11.33 -10.89 -2.69
N ALA A 346 10.17 -11.54 -2.67
CA ALA A 346 8.91 -10.83 -2.63
C ALA A 346 8.73 -9.99 -1.36
N ALA A 347 9.23 -10.50 -0.23
CA ALA A 347 9.34 -9.72 1.00
C ALA A 347 10.73 -9.84 1.62
N VAL A 348 11.19 -8.76 2.23
CA VAL A 348 12.44 -8.73 3.00
C VAL A 348 12.15 -8.24 4.41
N VAL A 349 12.66 -8.96 5.40
CA VAL A 349 12.65 -8.56 6.79
C VAL A 349 14.08 -8.49 7.29
N ARG A 350 14.48 -7.33 7.81
CA ARG A 350 15.73 -7.12 8.57
C ARG A 350 15.44 -7.02 10.05
N ARG A 351 16.44 -6.64 10.85
CA ARG A 351 16.33 -6.39 12.30
C ARG A 351 14.98 -5.77 12.62
N SER A 352 14.22 -6.47 13.44
CA SER A 352 12.84 -6.15 13.79
C SER A 352 12.44 -6.94 15.03
N ASN A 353 11.39 -6.48 15.70
CA ASN A 353 10.89 -7.10 16.92
C ASN A 353 9.37 -7.17 16.93
N ARG A 354 8.79 -8.33 17.27
CA ARG A 354 7.33 -8.53 17.35
C ARG A 354 6.60 -8.06 16.08
N CYS A 355 7.14 -8.43 14.92
CA CYS A 355 6.53 -8.13 13.63
C CYS A 355 5.76 -9.35 13.09
N MET A 356 4.87 -9.11 12.15
CA MET A 356 4.04 -10.15 11.53
C MET A 356 3.82 -9.92 10.04
N ILE A 357 3.81 -11.01 9.29
CA ILE A 357 3.30 -11.09 7.91
C ILE A 357 2.24 -12.20 7.88
N GLU A 358 0.99 -11.85 7.64
CA GLU A 358 -0.11 -12.82 7.51
C GLU A 358 -0.95 -12.62 6.24
N ASP A 359 -1.74 -13.62 5.87
CA ASP A 359 -2.69 -13.57 4.76
C ASP A 359 -2.07 -13.06 3.45
N PHE A 360 -1.15 -13.86 2.88
CA PHE A 360 -0.39 -13.46 1.70
C PHE A 360 -0.48 -14.45 0.54
N ASN A 361 -0.39 -13.93 -0.69
CA ASN A 361 -0.24 -14.69 -1.93
C ASN A 361 0.88 -14.09 -2.77
N ILE A 362 1.97 -14.83 -2.92
CA ILE A 362 3.15 -14.43 -3.71
C ILE A 362 3.23 -15.34 -4.93
N ASN A 363 3.15 -14.80 -6.14
CA ASN A 363 3.11 -15.60 -7.35
C ASN A 363 4.20 -15.20 -8.34
N GLY A 364 5.08 -16.15 -8.66
CA GLY A 364 6.03 -16.06 -9.77
C GLY A 364 7.36 -15.39 -9.46
N SER A 365 7.62 -15.04 -8.20
CA SER A 365 8.92 -14.47 -7.80
C SER A 365 10.02 -15.53 -7.79
N ASN A 366 11.28 -15.07 -7.80
CA ASN A 366 12.46 -15.93 -7.68
C ASN A 366 12.89 -16.12 -6.20
N GLY A 367 12.13 -15.55 -5.26
CA GLY A 367 12.30 -15.71 -3.82
C GLY A 367 11.04 -15.26 -3.07
N GLY A 368 10.70 -15.94 -1.98
CA GLY A 368 9.54 -15.64 -1.15
C GLY A 368 9.84 -14.57 -0.11
N ILE A 369 9.97 -14.98 1.15
CA ILE A 369 10.23 -14.10 2.30
C ILE A 369 11.63 -14.38 2.82
N VAL A 370 12.50 -13.37 2.79
CA VAL A 370 13.87 -13.50 3.30
C VAL A 370 14.07 -12.75 4.61
N LEU A 371 14.71 -13.41 5.56
CA LEU A 371 15.09 -12.90 6.87
C LEU A 371 16.58 -12.56 6.86
N SER A 372 16.87 -11.32 6.48
CA SER A 372 18.23 -10.82 6.36
C SER A 372 18.72 -10.35 7.72
N ALA A 373 19.72 -11.05 8.27
CA ALA A 373 20.38 -10.67 9.53
C ALA A 373 21.25 -9.40 9.42
N ASN A 374 21.27 -8.76 8.25
CA ASN A 374 21.99 -7.51 8.06
C ASN A 374 21.41 -6.46 9.02
N ASN A 375 22.29 -5.71 9.67
CA ASN A 375 21.94 -4.62 10.58
C ASN A 375 21.29 -5.05 11.92
N GLY A 376 21.24 -6.35 12.23
CA GLY A 376 20.96 -6.86 13.58
C GLY A 376 19.98 -8.05 13.63
N VAL A 377 19.46 -8.31 14.82
CA VAL A 377 18.67 -9.53 15.12
C VAL A 377 17.20 -9.36 14.77
N ILE A 378 16.61 -10.43 14.23
CA ILE A 378 15.16 -10.56 14.02
C ILE A 378 14.59 -11.39 15.17
N THR A 379 13.68 -10.81 15.96
CA THR A 379 13.09 -11.45 17.15
C THR A 379 11.57 -11.55 17.05
N ASP A 380 11.02 -12.71 17.38
CA ASP A 380 9.58 -12.96 17.54
C ASP A 380 8.75 -12.60 16.30
N LEU A 381 9.32 -12.82 15.11
CA LEU A 381 8.63 -12.66 13.82
C LEU A 381 7.62 -13.80 13.61
N GLN A 382 6.42 -13.45 13.15
CA GLN A 382 5.41 -14.43 12.73
C GLN A 382 5.13 -14.34 11.23
N ILE A 383 5.06 -15.49 10.56
CA ILE A 383 4.67 -15.63 9.15
C ILE A 383 3.52 -16.64 9.09
N ARG A 384 2.31 -16.20 8.74
CA ARG A 384 1.10 -17.05 8.84
C ARG A 384 0.19 -16.99 7.62
N ASN A 385 -0.60 -18.04 7.41
CA ASN A 385 -1.72 -18.07 6.46
C ASN A 385 -1.34 -17.63 5.04
N GLY A 386 -0.33 -18.28 4.47
CA GLY A 386 0.31 -17.80 3.25
C GLY A 386 0.38 -18.83 2.14
N HIS A 387 0.35 -18.35 0.90
CA HIS A 387 0.66 -19.14 -0.28
C HIS A 387 1.77 -18.47 -1.08
N MET A 388 2.76 -19.23 -1.53
CA MET A 388 3.73 -18.73 -2.50
C MET A 388 4.08 -19.73 -3.58
N LYS A 389 4.09 -19.24 -4.81
CA LYS A 389 4.65 -19.92 -5.98
C LYS A 389 5.98 -19.26 -6.36
N ILE A 390 7.06 -20.01 -6.20
CA ILE A 390 8.44 -19.56 -6.44
C ILE A 390 9.01 -20.30 -7.65
N ILE A 391 9.60 -19.56 -8.58
CA ILE A 391 10.07 -20.09 -9.86
C ILE A 391 11.59 -20.02 -9.95
N GLN A 392 12.23 -21.13 -10.31
CA GLN A 392 13.66 -21.22 -10.63
C GLN A 392 13.88 -20.98 -12.13
N TYR A 393 14.70 -19.98 -12.48
CA TYR A 393 14.95 -19.57 -13.87
C TYR A 393 16.30 -20.05 -14.45
N ASP A 394 17.20 -20.52 -13.59
CA ASP A 394 18.53 -21.01 -13.98
C ASP A 394 19.07 -22.00 -12.90
N ASP A 395 20.38 -22.21 -12.83
CA ASP A 395 21.01 -23.13 -11.86
C ASP A 395 21.02 -22.63 -10.40
N ASN A 396 20.59 -21.39 -10.15
CA ASN A 396 20.60 -20.82 -8.82
C ASN A 396 19.45 -21.37 -7.97
N ALA A 397 19.72 -21.44 -6.67
CA ALA A 397 18.73 -21.84 -5.69
C ALA A 397 17.68 -20.75 -5.50
N VAL A 398 16.42 -21.18 -5.37
CA VAL A 398 15.30 -20.32 -4.99
C VAL A 398 14.70 -20.80 -3.69
N TYR A 399 14.14 -19.85 -2.95
CA TYR A 399 13.74 -20.05 -1.57
C TYR A 399 12.33 -19.55 -1.32
N GLY A 400 11.55 -20.32 -0.56
CA GLY A 400 10.29 -19.88 0.01
C GLY A 400 10.52 -18.95 1.19
N ILE A 401 10.79 -19.52 2.36
CA ILE A 401 11.21 -18.80 3.56
C ILE A 401 12.68 -19.11 3.83
N SER A 402 13.54 -18.11 3.84
CA SER A 402 14.98 -18.29 4.07
C SER A 402 15.61 -17.17 4.86
N GLY A 403 16.78 -17.44 5.45
CA GLY A 403 17.54 -16.42 6.16
C GLY A 403 18.35 -16.92 7.34
N GLY A 404 18.79 -15.95 8.15
CA GLY A 404 19.81 -16.15 9.17
C GLY A 404 21.22 -16.22 8.58
N VAL A 405 22.22 -16.38 9.46
CA VAL A 405 23.63 -16.51 9.08
C VAL A 405 24.15 -17.82 9.62
N ASP A 406 24.76 -18.64 8.76
CA ASP A 406 25.30 -19.95 9.11
C ASP A 406 26.26 -19.86 10.31
N GLY A 407 26.04 -20.72 11.30
CA GLY A 407 26.79 -20.74 12.56
C GLY A 407 26.41 -19.62 13.53
N GLN A 408 25.50 -18.71 13.16
CA GLN A 408 25.05 -17.57 13.97
C GLN A 408 23.53 -17.61 14.20
N PRO A 409 23.02 -18.60 14.97
CA PRO A 409 21.59 -18.78 15.21
C PRO A 409 20.93 -17.62 15.99
N ASN A 410 21.73 -16.76 16.64
CA ASN A 410 21.23 -15.59 17.35
C ASN A 410 20.76 -14.46 16.43
N THR A 411 20.86 -14.63 15.11
CA THR A 411 20.41 -13.65 14.11
C THR A 411 18.91 -13.72 13.85
N VAL A 412 18.28 -14.88 14.08
CA VAL A 412 16.83 -15.10 13.98
C VAL A 412 16.38 -15.93 15.18
N VAL A 413 15.57 -15.33 16.05
CA VAL A 413 15.16 -15.92 17.33
C VAL A 413 13.64 -15.87 17.45
N GLY A 414 13.00 -16.97 17.86
CA GLY A 414 11.55 -16.96 18.10
C GLY A 414 10.70 -16.90 16.83
N LEU A 415 11.23 -17.33 15.66
CA LEU A 415 10.47 -17.34 14.41
C LEU A 415 9.33 -18.35 14.50
N ARG A 416 8.12 -17.92 14.14
CA ARG A 416 6.96 -18.81 13.98
C ARG A 416 6.41 -18.73 12.57
N VAL A 417 6.49 -19.85 11.86
CA VAL A 417 5.87 -20.05 10.55
C VAL A 417 4.72 -21.03 10.71
N ASP A 418 3.50 -20.65 10.32
CA ASP A 418 2.32 -21.51 10.47
C ASP A 418 1.36 -21.39 9.28
N ASN A 419 0.71 -22.50 8.92
CA ASN A 419 -0.31 -22.56 7.87
C ASN A 419 0.16 -21.92 6.55
N TYR A 420 1.23 -22.46 5.99
CA TYR A 420 1.91 -21.91 4.82
C TYR A 420 2.02 -22.97 3.70
N THR A 421 1.73 -22.57 2.47
CA THR A 421 1.89 -23.41 1.28
C THR A 421 3.00 -22.88 0.37
N PHE A 422 3.94 -23.75 0.03
CA PHE A 422 5.00 -23.53 -0.94
C PHE A 422 4.74 -24.31 -2.24
N GLU A 423 4.88 -23.64 -3.38
CA GLU A 423 4.93 -24.24 -4.71
C GLU A 423 6.23 -23.86 -5.42
N GLY A 424 7.15 -24.81 -5.51
CA GLY A 424 8.40 -24.64 -6.26
C GLY A 424 8.25 -25.20 -7.67
N GLU A 425 8.60 -24.41 -8.68
CA GLU A 425 8.58 -24.82 -10.09
C GLU A 425 9.87 -24.40 -10.80
N VAL A 426 10.36 -25.23 -11.71
CA VAL A 426 11.38 -24.83 -12.69
C VAL A 426 10.67 -24.12 -13.84
N LYS A 427 11.14 -22.94 -14.21
CA LYS A 427 10.57 -22.14 -15.30
C LYS A 427 10.37 -23.00 -16.56
N SER A 428 9.16 -23.01 -17.11
CA SER A 428 8.88 -23.66 -18.39
C SER A 428 9.89 -23.25 -19.47
N GLY A 429 10.49 -24.26 -20.12
CA GLY A 429 11.53 -24.08 -21.14
C GLY A 429 12.96 -24.00 -20.59
N VAL A 430 13.15 -23.95 -19.26
CA VAL A 430 14.46 -23.98 -18.60
C VAL A 430 14.74 -25.40 -18.11
N THR A 431 15.96 -25.89 -18.38
CA THR A 431 16.48 -27.15 -17.83
C THR A 431 17.74 -26.87 -17.02
N PRO A 432 17.63 -26.61 -15.70
CA PRO A 432 18.80 -26.38 -14.87
C PRO A 432 19.60 -27.68 -14.70
N ALA A 433 20.91 -27.58 -14.61
CA ALA A 433 21.81 -28.67 -14.25
C ALA A 433 21.50 -29.23 -12.86
N THR A 434 20.95 -28.42 -11.95
CA THR A 434 20.46 -28.88 -10.65
C THR A 434 19.18 -28.15 -10.25
N VAL A 435 18.16 -28.91 -9.90
CA VAL A 435 16.91 -28.34 -9.36
C VAL A 435 17.09 -28.00 -7.89
N ARG A 436 16.96 -26.72 -7.53
CA ARG A 436 17.26 -26.17 -6.20
C ARG A 436 16.09 -25.35 -5.69
N LEU A 437 15.02 -26.06 -5.31
CA LEU A 437 13.77 -25.51 -4.81
C LEU A 437 13.65 -25.79 -3.30
N HIS A 438 13.82 -24.76 -2.48
CA HIS A 438 13.84 -24.88 -1.02
C HIS A 438 12.66 -24.12 -0.40
N ALA A 439 11.68 -24.85 0.13
CA ALA A 439 10.54 -24.23 0.81
C ALA A 439 10.96 -23.50 2.09
N ILE A 440 11.90 -24.08 2.83
CA ILE A 440 12.47 -23.52 4.07
C ILE A 440 14.00 -23.70 4.03
N ALA A 441 14.75 -22.63 4.26
CA ALA A 441 16.21 -22.69 4.39
C ALA A 441 16.72 -21.68 5.44
N MET A 442 16.86 -22.12 6.68
CA MET A 442 17.00 -21.23 7.84
C MET A 442 18.15 -21.64 8.75
N THR A 443 18.90 -20.63 9.23
CA THR A 443 19.67 -20.70 10.48
C THR A 443 18.93 -19.90 11.55
N CYS A 444 18.41 -20.57 12.57
CA CYS A 444 17.58 -19.92 13.61
C CYS A 444 17.64 -20.65 14.96
N ARG A 445 17.07 -20.04 16.00
CA ARG A 445 16.82 -20.73 17.28
C ARG A 445 15.44 -20.48 17.84
N ASP A 446 15.00 -21.39 18.70
CA ASP A 446 13.75 -21.30 19.47
C ASP A 446 12.53 -21.06 18.54
N SER A 447 12.53 -21.75 17.39
CA SER A 447 11.64 -21.48 16.25
C SER A 447 10.71 -22.64 15.94
N TYR A 448 9.58 -22.34 15.30
CA TYR A 448 8.51 -23.29 14.97
C TYR A 448 8.09 -23.17 13.52
N PHE A 449 8.00 -24.30 12.83
CA PHE A 449 7.47 -24.44 11.48
C PHE A 449 6.34 -25.46 11.51
N THR A 450 5.10 -24.98 11.40
CA THR A 450 3.91 -25.80 11.61
C THR A 450 2.96 -25.75 10.41
N ASN A 451 2.20 -26.82 10.20
CA ASN A 451 1.10 -26.87 9.21
C ASN A 451 1.53 -26.41 7.81
N THR A 452 2.64 -26.97 7.32
CA THR A 452 3.24 -26.53 6.06
C THR A 452 2.93 -27.52 4.94
N ARG A 453 2.45 -27.02 3.81
CA ARG A 453 2.27 -27.79 2.57
C ARG A 453 3.36 -27.44 1.56
N ILE A 454 4.03 -28.44 1.02
CA ILE A 454 5.12 -28.27 0.06
C ILE A 454 4.76 -28.98 -1.24
N LYS A 455 4.84 -28.28 -2.37
CA LYS A 455 4.83 -28.85 -3.72
C LYS A 455 6.19 -28.57 -4.36
N SER A 456 6.96 -29.61 -4.68
CA SER A 456 8.34 -29.43 -5.19
C SER A 456 8.78 -30.59 -6.09
N HIS A 457 9.89 -30.39 -6.81
CA HIS A 457 10.51 -31.39 -7.68
C HIS A 457 11.19 -32.50 -6.86
N GLY A 458 11.13 -33.75 -7.32
CA GLY A 458 11.60 -34.95 -6.62
C GLY A 458 13.10 -34.97 -6.31
N SER A 459 13.91 -34.22 -7.05
CA SER A 459 15.36 -34.09 -6.82
C SER A 459 15.77 -32.88 -5.97
N ALA A 460 14.85 -31.99 -5.61
CA ALA A 460 15.13 -30.86 -4.73
C ALA A 460 14.93 -31.24 -3.25
N ASN A 461 15.66 -30.57 -2.35
CA ASN A 461 15.47 -30.71 -0.91
C ASN A 461 14.51 -29.63 -0.40
N PRO A 462 13.28 -29.97 0.00
CA PRO A 462 12.33 -28.96 0.42
C PRO A 462 12.77 -28.16 1.66
N ILE A 463 13.40 -28.82 2.63
CA ILE A 463 13.81 -28.19 3.90
C ILE A 463 15.32 -28.33 4.09
N LEU A 464 15.99 -27.18 4.24
CA LEU A 464 17.38 -27.10 4.64
C LEU A 464 17.47 -26.56 6.07
N VAL A 465 17.93 -27.40 6.98
CA VAL A 465 18.30 -26.98 8.35
C VAL A 465 19.76 -26.58 8.29
N ARG A 466 20.00 -25.26 8.27
CA ARG A 466 21.33 -24.69 8.01
C ARG A 466 22.19 -24.65 9.27
N PRO A 467 23.54 -24.57 9.13
CA PRO A 467 24.47 -24.73 10.24
C PRO A 467 24.16 -23.83 11.43
N GLY A 468 24.20 -24.39 12.63
CA GLY A 468 23.99 -23.68 13.89
C GLY A 468 22.54 -23.66 14.36
N THR A 469 21.58 -24.16 13.57
CA THR A 469 20.16 -24.19 13.98
C THR A 469 19.95 -25.04 15.22
N PHE A 470 19.16 -24.53 16.18
CA PHE A 470 18.82 -25.29 17.37
C PHE A 470 17.48 -24.97 18.00
N ASN A 471 16.97 -25.84 18.88
CA ASN A 471 15.68 -25.68 19.55
C ASN A 471 14.55 -25.37 18.55
N THR A 472 14.48 -26.14 17.46
CA THR A 472 13.55 -25.87 16.36
C THR A 472 12.62 -27.05 16.15
N THR A 473 11.33 -26.76 15.94
CA THR A 473 10.28 -27.77 15.72
C THR A 473 9.72 -27.65 14.31
N PHE A 474 9.65 -28.79 13.62
CA PHE A 474 8.90 -28.98 12.37
C PHE A 474 7.74 -29.92 12.68
N ASP A 475 6.50 -29.48 12.45
CA ASP A 475 5.31 -30.28 12.77
C ASP A 475 4.20 -30.11 11.72
N GLY A 476 3.56 -31.20 11.32
CA GLY A 476 2.47 -31.17 10.35
C GLY A 476 2.95 -30.75 8.95
N ILE A 477 4.00 -31.40 8.45
CA ILE A 477 4.56 -31.12 7.12
C ILE A 477 3.99 -32.10 6.11
N LYS A 478 3.31 -31.59 5.08
CA LYS A 478 2.80 -32.39 3.97
C LYS A 478 3.53 -32.07 2.66
N ASP A 479 4.27 -33.04 2.15
CA ASP A 479 5.09 -32.92 0.94
C ASP A 479 4.45 -33.63 -0.26
N PHE A 480 4.39 -32.92 -1.39
CA PHE A 480 3.87 -33.39 -2.66
C PHE A 480 4.96 -33.25 -3.72
N VAL A 481 5.38 -34.38 -4.29
CA VAL A 481 6.31 -34.39 -5.41
C VAL A 481 5.50 -34.14 -6.69
N THR A 482 5.71 -32.98 -7.30
CA THR A 482 4.93 -32.54 -8.47
C THR A 482 5.61 -32.81 -9.81
N ALA A 483 6.92 -33.08 -9.81
CA ALA A 483 7.69 -33.38 -11.01
C ALA A 483 8.98 -34.13 -10.66
N GLY A 484 9.51 -34.90 -11.61
CA GLY A 484 10.78 -35.62 -11.48
C GLY A 484 10.76 -36.80 -10.50
N SER A 485 11.82 -37.60 -10.53
CA SER A 485 11.97 -38.77 -9.65
C SER A 485 12.36 -38.35 -8.24
N VAL A 486 11.87 -39.10 -7.25
CA VAL A 486 12.19 -38.90 -5.84
C VAL A 486 13.61 -39.38 -5.55
N THR A 487 14.57 -38.45 -5.51
CA THR A 487 15.98 -38.75 -5.25
C THR A 487 16.58 -37.95 -4.10
N ALA A 488 15.86 -36.94 -3.60
CA ALA A 488 16.31 -36.08 -2.51
C ALA A 488 15.41 -36.22 -1.26
N PRO A 489 16.01 -36.21 -0.05
CA PRO A 489 15.27 -36.28 1.21
C PRO A 489 14.44 -35.02 1.47
N LEU A 490 13.41 -35.16 2.31
CA LEU A 490 12.56 -34.06 2.76
C LEU A 490 13.37 -32.99 3.52
N ILE A 491 14.12 -33.41 4.54
CA ILE A 491 14.93 -32.54 5.39
C ILE A 491 16.41 -32.89 5.23
N ARG A 492 17.24 -31.88 4.94
CA ARG A 492 18.70 -32.01 4.96
C ARG A 492 19.30 -31.16 6.06
N PHE A 493 20.06 -31.80 6.95
CA PHE A 493 20.85 -31.12 7.97
C PHE A 493 22.24 -30.77 7.43
N GLN A 494 22.60 -29.49 7.53
CA GLN A 494 23.89 -28.95 7.09
C GLN A 494 24.62 -28.35 8.29
N GLY A 495 25.91 -28.69 8.46
CA GLY A 495 26.73 -28.24 9.60
C GLY A 495 26.14 -28.60 10.97
N SER A 496 26.76 -28.18 12.07
CA SER A 496 26.31 -28.63 13.40
C SER A 496 24.96 -28.03 13.81
N ASN A 497 23.95 -28.87 14.02
CA ASN A 497 22.62 -28.53 14.52
C ASN A 497 22.33 -29.28 15.83
N ARG A 498 21.39 -28.81 16.66
CA ARG A 498 21.03 -29.52 17.89
C ARG A 498 19.59 -29.34 18.35
N ASN A 499 19.04 -30.31 19.08
CA ASN A 499 17.70 -30.27 19.66
C ASN A 499 16.63 -29.89 18.61
N ILE A 500 16.54 -30.72 17.58
CA ILE A 500 15.56 -30.57 16.50
C ILE A 500 14.43 -31.56 16.73
N LYS A 501 13.19 -31.09 16.55
CA LYS A 501 11.99 -31.91 16.68
C LYS A 501 11.28 -31.98 15.34
N VAL A 502 10.90 -33.17 14.90
CA VAL A 502 10.20 -33.39 13.63
C VAL A 502 9.01 -34.31 13.88
N PHE A 503 7.81 -33.79 13.70
CA PHE A 503 6.57 -34.49 14.00
C PHE A 503 5.62 -34.46 12.81
N ASN A 504 4.79 -35.50 12.70
CA ASN A 504 3.64 -35.54 11.78
C ASN A 504 4.00 -35.15 10.34
N ILE A 505 5.00 -35.83 9.77
CA ILE A 505 5.40 -35.66 8.37
C ILE A 505 4.66 -36.65 7.47
N ASP A 506 4.20 -36.19 6.31
CA ASP A 506 3.63 -37.00 5.23
C ASP A 506 4.43 -36.72 3.95
N THR A 507 5.29 -37.65 3.56
CA THR A 507 6.19 -37.52 2.40
C THR A 507 6.49 -38.87 1.77
N ALA A 508 6.68 -38.88 0.45
CA ALA A 508 7.18 -40.04 -0.30
C ALA A 508 8.72 -40.12 -0.34
N ARG A 509 9.42 -39.13 0.24
CA ARG A 509 10.89 -39.04 0.27
C ARG A 509 11.45 -39.81 1.46
N SER A 510 12.76 -40.09 1.43
CA SER A 510 13.45 -40.35 2.69
C SER A 510 13.33 -39.12 3.61
N PRO A 511 13.01 -39.28 4.91
CA PRO A 511 12.79 -38.14 5.78
C PRO A 511 14.03 -37.25 5.94
N PHE A 512 15.21 -37.86 6.05
CA PHE A 512 16.43 -37.16 6.47
C PHE A 512 17.64 -37.48 5.60
N ALA A 513 18.54 -36.51 5.49
CA ALA A 513 19.96 -36.75 5.23
C ALA A 513 20.85 -35.81 6.03
N GLY A 514 22.13 -36.19 6.14
CA GLY A 514 23.10 -35.46 6.96
C GLY A 514 22.88 -35.69 8.45
N LEU A 515 22.45 -36.88 8.88
CA LEU A 515 22.17 -37.15 10.30
C LEU A 515 23.39 -36.98 11.22
N ASP A 516 24.62 -37.01 10.70
CA ASP A 516 25.82 -36.71 11.47
C ASP A 516 25.93 -35.21 11.84
N ASN A 517 25.17 -34.35 11.16
CA ASN A 517 25.12 -32.90 11.36
C ASN A 517 24.08 -32.46 12.40
N VAL A 518 23.45 -33.38 13.13
CA VAL A 518 22.46 -33.04 14.16
C VAL A 518 22.70 -33.83 15.43
N THR A 519 22.64 -33.14 16.57
CA THR A 519 22.65 -33.75 17.90
C THR A 519 21.25 -33.68 18.49
N ASP A 520 20.74 -34.78 19.02
CA ASP A 520 19.40 -34.86 19.63
C ASP A 520 18.26 -34.47 18.68
N LEU A 521 17.98 -35.38 17.73
CA LEU A 521 16.80 -35.35 16.86
C LEU A 521 15.66 -36.17 17.51
N THR A 522 14.55 -35.49 17.80
CA THR A 522 13.32 -36.13 18.31
C THR A 522 12.32 -36.29 17.17
N VAL A 523 11.76 -37.48 17.01
CA VAL A 523 10.71 -37.80 16.03
C VAL A 523 9.46 -38.31 16.74
N ASN A 524 8.36 -38.60 16.04
CA ASN A 524 7.17 -39.23 16.65
C ASN A 524 6.77 -40.55 16.00
N TRP A 525 7.71 -41.23 15.33
CA TRP A 525 7.55 -42.57 14.80
C TRP A 525 8.67 -43.48 15.33
N GLU A 526 8.41 -44.79 15.33
CA GLU A 526 9.40 -45.81 15.70
C GLU A 526 10.55 -45.82 14.69
N ARG A 527 11.78 -45.93 15.20
CA ARG A 527 12.99 -46.10 14.39
C ARG A 527 13.65 -47.45 14.66
N PHE A 528 14.14 -48.12 13.63
CA PHE A 528 14.54 -49.51 13.69
C PHE A 528 16.00 -49.74 13.28
N ALA A 529 16.70 -50.57 14.06
CA ALA A 529 17.97 -51.16 13.70
C ALA A 529 18.04 -52.62 14.13
N ARG A 530 18.71 -53.45 13.32
CA ARG A 530 19.03 -54.85 13.66
C ARG A 530 20.53 -55.05 13.75
N ILE A 531 20.94 -55.86 14.70
CA ILE A 531 22.33 -56.31 14.85
C ILE A 531 22.36 -57.82 14.79
N VAL A 532 23.30 -58.36 14.03
CA VAL A 532 23.57 -59.80 13.96
C VAL A 532 25.07 -60.02 14.18
N SER A 533 25.41 -60.80 15.20
CA SER A 533 26.76 -61.34 15.38
C SER A 533 26.74 -62.81 15.02
N ALA A 534 27.51 -63.20 14.00
CA ALA A 534 27.67 -64.57 13.55
C ALA A 534 29.15 -64.97 13.66
N ASN A 535 29.46 -65.88 14.57
CA ASN A 535 30.81 -66.37 14.83
C ASN A 535 31.83 -65.22 15.01
N GLY A 536 31.45 -64.24 15.84
CA GLY A 536 32.25 -63.05 16.15
C GLY A 536 32.16 -61.91 15.14
N THR A 537 31.65 -62.14 13.93
CA THR A 537 31.48 -61.07 12.93
C THR A 537 30.16 -60.34 13.15
N VAL A 538 30.21 -59.02 13.34
CA VAL A 538 29.01 -58.20 13.53
C VAL A 538 28.59 -57.55 12.22
N THR A 539 27.30 -57.64 11.91
CA THR A 539 26.62 -56.96 10.80
C THR A 539 25.42 -56.19 11.32
N THR A 540 25.07 -55.09 10.65
CA THR A 540 23.94 -54.24 11.02
C THR A 540 22.98 -54.04 9.85
N THR A 541 21.70 -53.94 10.14
CA THR A 541 20.69 -53.42 9.21
C THR A 541 20.15 -52.14 9.84
N ASP A 542 20.55 -51.00 9.28
CA ASP A 542 20.29 -49.68 9.86
C ASP A 542 20.05 -48.65 8.74
N THR A 543 18.84 -48.67 8.19
CA THR A 543 18.43 -47.76 7.10
C THR A 543 18.25 -46.33 7.58
N GLU A 544 18.15 -46.13 8.90
CA GLU A 544 17.93 -44.83 9.54
C GLU A 544 19.20 -44.24 10.15
N SER A 545 20.35 -44.90 9.91
CA SER A 545 21.68 -44.46 10.34
C SER A 545 21.85 -44.28 11.85
N LEU A 546 21.09 -44.99 12.67
CA LEU A 546 21.05 -44.87 14.13
C LEU A 546 22.37 -45.26 14.83
N ILE A 547 23.07 -46.27 14.31
CA ILE A 547 24.22 -46.90 14.95
C ILE A 547 25.50 -46.19 14.54
N SER A 548 26.31 -45.83 15.54
CA SER A 548 27.68 -45.35 15.34
C SER A 548 28.65 -46.52 15.27
N THR A 549 28.65 -47.37 16.29
CA THR A 549 29.55 -48.53 16.41
C THR A 549 28.87 -49.66 17.15
N VAL A 550 29.28 -50.90 16.85
CA VAL A 550 28.97 -52.08 17.66
C VAL A 550 30.28 -52.78 18.00
N SER A 551 30.55 -53.01 19.28
CA SER A 551 31.76 -53.67 19.74
C SER A 551 31.43 -54.87 20.63
N ALA A 552 32.19 -55.95 20.48
CA ALA A 552 32.16 -57.04 21.44
C ALA A 552 32.98 -56.63 22.67
N THR A 553 32.35 -56.54 23.84
CA THR A 553 32.96 -56.05 25.08
C THR A 553 33.18 -57.16 26.12
N GLY A 554 32.77 -58.39 25.82
CA GLY A 554 32.95 -59.55 26.68
C GLY A 554 32.38 -60.83 26.06
N THR A 555 32.29 -61.90 26.85
CA THR A 555 31.63 -63.14 26.44
C THR A 555 30.13 -62.90 26.34
N GLY A 556 29.55 -62.98 25.15
CA GLY A 556 28.10 -62.79 24.96
C GLY A 556 27.62 -61.36 25.17
N GLU A 557 28.50 -60.37 25.08
CA GLU A 557 28.17 -58.96 25.27
C GLU A 557 28.50 -58.13 24.03
N LEU A 558 27.51 -57.39 23.53
CA LEU A 558 27.67 -56.39 22.48
C LEU A 558 27.31 -55.02 23.03
N THR A 559 28.20 -54.04 22.88
CA THR A 559 27.90 -52.64 23.15
C THR A 559 27.55 -51.92 21.86
N VAL A 560 26.34 -51.36 21.80
CA VAL A 560 25.83 -50.55 20.69
C VAL A 560 25.94 -49.09 21.07
N SER A 561 26.78 -48.33 20.37
CA SER A 561 26.84 -46.88 20.52
C SER A 561 26.01 -46.22 19.43
N PHE A 562 25.08 -45.36 19.82
CA PHE A 562 24.24 -44.62 18.87
C PHE A 562 24.90 -43.33 18.40
N LYS A 563 24.54 -42.90 17.19
CA LYS A 563 24.99 -41.65 16.60
C LYS A 563 24.49 -40.41 17.37
N PRO A 564 25.15 -39.25 17.22
CA PRO A 564 24.80 -38.03 17.96
C PRO A 564 23.33 -37.59 17.84
N HIS A 565 22.69 -37.84 16.69
CA HIS A 565 21.30 -37.46 16.47
C HIS A 565 20.30 -38.32 17.26
N VAL A 566 20.68 -39.51 17.73
CA VAL A 566 19.81 -40.31 18.60
C VAL A 566 19.82 -39.68 19.99
N THR A 567 18.64 -39.39 20.54
CA THR A 567 18.51 -38.82 21.89
C THR A 567 18.80 -39.90 22.93
N ALA A 568 19.37 -39.52 24.08
CA ALA A 568 19.57 -40.44 25.20
C ALA A 568 18.22 -40.98 25.73
N ASP A 569 17.17 -40.17 25.62
CA ASP A 569 15.81 -40.56 26.01
C ASP A 569 15.25 -41.67 25.10
N ALA A 570 15.50 -41.61 23.79
CA ALA A 570 15.07 -42.65 22.86
C ALA A 570 15.79 -43.99 23.11
N VAL A 571 17.08 -43.94 23.49
CA VAL A 571 17.81 -45.15 23.91
C VAL A 571 17.23 -45.70 25.22
N ARG A 572 16.91 -44.83 26.18
CA ARG A 572 16.30 -45.25 27.45
C ARG A 572 14.96 -45.93 27.26
N LYS A 573 14.15 -45.46 26.31
CA LYS A 573 12.82 -45.98 26.01
C LYS A 573 12.83 -47.12 25.00
N CYS A 574 14.00 -47.57 24.52
CA CYS A 574 14.05 -48.54 23.44
C CYS A 574 13.46 -49.90 23.83
N THR A 575 12.96 -50.63 22.83
CA THR A 575 12.60 -52.04 22.96
C THR A 575 13.67 -52.89 22.27
N VAL A 576 14.11 -53.95 22.95
CA VAL A 576 15.05 -54.92 22.41
C VAL A 576 14.40 -56.29 22.36
N THR A 577 14.45 -56.95 21.21
CA THR A 577 13.92 -58.31 21.04
C THR A 577 14.93 -59.22 20.33
N PRO A 578 14.99 -60.52 20.66
CA PRO A 578 15.80 -61.47 19.91
C PRO A 578 15.34 -61.53 18.46
N ALA A 579 16.28 -61.40 17.53
CA ALA A 579 16.02 -61.66 16.11
C ALA A 579 16.62 -63.02 15.73
N SER A 580 16.05 -63.69 14.73
CA SER A 580 16.64 -64.81 13.95
C SER A 580 17.07 -66.09 14.69
N VAL A 581 17.14 -66.14 16.02
CA VAL A 581 17.58 -67.32 16.80
C VAL A 581 16.66 -67.51 18.01
N ALA A 582 15.98 -68.66 18.06
CA ALA A 582 15.06 -69.00 19.15
C ALA A 582 15.82 -69.36 20.44
N GLY A 583 15.24 -69.03 21.60
CA GLY A 583 15.76 -69.46 22.92
C GLY A 583 16.85 -68.57 23.52
N LEU A 584 17.14 -67.41 22.94
CA LEU A 584 18.01 -66.39 23.54
C LEU A 584 17.22 -65.44 24.43
N VAL A 585 17.75 -65.14 25.61
CA VAL A 585 17.28 -64.05 26.48
C VAL A 585 18.26 -62.90 26.39
N ILE A 586 17.76 -61.70 26.13
CA ILE A 586 18.58 -60.48 26.05
C ILE A 586 18.30 -59.62 27.28
N LEU A 587 19.33 -59.28 28.04
CA LEU A 587 19.25 -58.30 29.12
C LEU A 587 19.95 -57.01 28.68
N PRO A 588 19.19 -55.97 28.27
CA PRO A 588 19.77 -54.69 27.90
C PRO A 588 20.14 -53.86 29.13
N GLU A 589 21.30 -53.22 29.08
CA GLU A 589 21.73 -52.19 30.03
C GLU A 589 21.99 -50.89 29.27
N ILE A 590 21.54 -49.76 29.83
CA ILE A 590 21.62 -48.45 29.16
C ILE A 590 22.62 -47.55 29.89
N SER A 591 23.55 -46.97 29.15
CA SER A 591 24.53 -46.00 29.66
C SER A 591 24.69 -44.84 28.69
N GLY A 592 23.97 -43.74 28.95
CA GLY A 592 23.94 -42.58 28.06
C GLY A 592 23.34 -42.93 26.69
N LYS A 593 24.12 -42.75 25.62
CA LYS A 593 23.76 -43.15 24.24
C LYS A 593 24.33 -44.53 23.86
N ASN A 594 24.59 -45.38 24.85
CA ASN A 594 25.02 -46.75 24.65
C ASN A 594 23.98 -47.72 25.17
N LEU A 595 23.80 -48.82 24.43
CA LEU A 595 22.97 -49.95 24.79
C LEU A 595 23.84 -51.20 24.80
N ILE A 596 24.04 -51.76 25.99
CA ILE A 596 24.84 -52.95 26.24
C ILE A 596 23.89 -54.14 26.22
N LEU A 597 24.10 -55.08 25.30
CA LEU A 597 23.26 -56.25 25.08
C LEU A 597 23.99 -57.50 25.59
N ARG A 598 23.45 -58.14 26.62
CA ARG A 598 23.94 -59.44 27.12
C ARG A 598 23.02 -60.57 26.68
N PHE A 599 23.60 -61.54 25.97
CA PHE A 599 22.88 -62.67 25.39
C PHE A 599 23.06 -63.92 26.25
N TYR A 600 21.96 -64.47 26.74
CA TYR A 600 21.93 -65.69 27.54
C TYR A 600 21.22 -66.81 26.78
N ASN A 601 21.71 -68.03 26.95
CA ASN A 601 21.02 -69.23 26.47
C ASN A 601 19.91 -69.66 27.45
N GLY A 602 19.17 -70.72 27.09
CA GLY A 602 18.09 -71.26 27.93
C GLY A 602 18.53 -71.81 29.30
N SER A 603 19.83 -72.01 29.54
CA SER A 603 20.38 -72.38 30.86
C SER A 603 20.84 -71.19 31.70
N GLY A 604 20.69 -69.95 31.20
CA GLY A 604 21.12 -68.74 31.91
C GLY A 604 22.62 -68.45 31.81
N ALA A 605 23.35 -69.08 30.89
CA ALA A 605 24.76 -68.82 30.64
C ALA A 605 24.95 -67.85 29.46
N LEU A 606 25.98 -67.01 29.52
CA LEU A 606 26.34 -66.09 28.44
C LEU A 606 26.75 -66.85 27.17
N VAL A 607 26.27 -66.40 26.02
CA VAL A 607 26.50 -67.06 24.73
C VAL A 607 27.87 -66.66 24.14
N PRO A 608 28.77 -67.60 23.82
CA PRO A 608 30.06 -67.27 23.22
C PRO A 608 29.92 -66.72 21.79
N LEU A 609 30.14 -65.41 21.60
CA LEU A 609 29.95 -64.74 20.30
C LEU A 609 30.79 -65.36 19.17
N GLY A 610 32.02 -65.81 19.46
CA GLY A 610 32.95 -66.36 18.46
C GLY A 610 32.55 -67.70 17.83
N ALA A 611 31.57 -68.40 18.41
CA ALA A 611 31.11 -69.71 17.94
C ALA A 611 29.58 -69.83 17.92
N SER A 612 28.86 -68.71 17.96
CA SER A 612 27.40 -68.67 18.01
C SER A 612 26.85 -67.57 17.11
N ILE A 613 25.56 -67.68 16.81
CA ILE A 613 24.79 -66.63 16.15
C ILE A 613 23.89 -66.01 17.21
N VAL A 614 23.99 -64.69 17.38
CA VAL A 614 23.09 -63.90 18.20
C VAL A 614 22.61 -62.70 17.42
N SER A 615 21.38 -62.26 17.68
CA SER A 615 20.86 -61.05 17.05
C SER A 615 19.80 -60.36 17.87
N ALA A 616 19.71 -59.04 17.68
CA ALA A 616 18.81 -58.17 18.38
C ALA A 616 18.15 -57.18 17.42
N ASP A 617 16.84 -57.08 17.51
CA ASP A 617 16.04 -55.99 16.94
C ASP A 617 15.91 -54.90 17.98
N ILE A 618 16.34 -53.70 17.62
CA ILE A 618 16.32 -52.50 18.46
C ILE A 618 15.30 -51.54 17.84
N ARG A 619 14.30 -51.18 18.63
CA ARG A 619 13.27 -50.20 18.27
C ARG A 619 13.39 -49.00 19.19
N LEU A 620 13.70 -47.84 18.64
CA LEU A 620 13.81 -46.59 19.37
C LEU A 620 12.47 -45.87 19.36
N HIS A 621 12.01 -45.48 20.56
CA HIS A 621 10.78 -44.73 20.79
C HIS A 621 11.15 -43.35 21.30
N SER A 622 10.60 -42.29 20.71
CA SER A 622 10.89 -40.91 21.10
C SER A 622 9.92 -40.42 22.16
#